data_AF-A0A1E7FXQ0-F1
#
_entry.id   AF-A0A1E7FXQ0-F1
#
_cell.length_a   1.000
_cell.length_b   1.000
_cell.length_c   1.000
_cell.angle_alpha   90.00
_cell.angle_beta   90.00
_cell.angle_gamma   90.00
#
_symmetry.space_group_name_H-M   'P 1'
#
loop_
_entity.id
_entity.type
_entity.pdbx_description
1 polymer ?
#
loop_
_entity_poly.entity_id
_entity_poly.type
_entity_poly.pdbx_seq_one_letter_code
_entity_poly.pdbx_strand_id
1 'polypeptide(L)'
;MIQIGSNRTKSSSFNTSSALDSNVTGIYTATAIGQRACDVIQNRSSSWLCRVSILLFVLFSWFYFFFNSEEDAFHPNPFDQPFCDPGDGTCHEKPYVASPRTFYSAWNKEQYDDWWKYYESLNERVELYANKRQAIYDSEKTSTKNSRPLILLGDSITESWAGTGMGIPKVRAKGVPKVLEEELSASSGLDPIVLGMAGSLFYDPSTIFVVMIGTNNLGSGELPGPTTKGILAIIEFLLKQTSEAGCHVMIFQVLPRGDGKKTLPKLCPPRCSNTENKTPYTSFLPPIQKVNEGVRDGIQRLSKTYSASSRIQLVDCGTEFLNDKYDDQKDNVDGNYEVKEKELMPDLLHPNEVGHRILAKCIRNYVDQINE
;
A
#
# COMPACT_ATOMS: atom_id res chain seq x y z
N MET A 1 -4.05 -0.84 3.17
CA MET A 1 -3.63 0.55 2.84
C MET A 1 -2.14 0.56 2.47
N ILE A 2 -1.59 1.64 1.90
CA ILE A 2 -0.14 1.71 1.61
C ILE A 2 0.64 1.87 2.93
N GLN A 3 1.65 1.04 3.17
CA GLN A 3 2.57 1.19 4.30
C GLN A 3 3.76 2.05 3.87
N ILE A 4 3.78 3.30 4.33
CA ILE A 4 4.88 4.22 4.04
C ILE A 4 5.66 4.54 5.31
N GLY A 5 6.90 4.06 5.39
CA GLY A 5 7.83 4.40 6.46
C GLY A 5 8.60 5.68 6.15
N SER A 6 8.75 6.59 7.12
CA SER A 6 9.65 7.73 6.99
C SER A 6 10.95 7.42 7.74
N ASN A 7 12.03 7.14 7.01
CA ASN A 7 13.38 7.14 7.57
C ASN A 7 14.03 8.47 7.23
N ARG A 8 13.72 9.50 8.02
CA ARG A 8 14.44 10.77 7.92
C ARG A 8 15.80 10.62 8.60
N THR A 9 16.79 10.11 7.87
CA THR A 9 18.19 10.18 8.31
C THR A 9 18.67 11.62 8.16
N LYS A 10 18.58 12.41 9.23
CA LYS A 10 19.53 13.53 9.39
C LYS A 10 20.91 12.88 9.48
N SER A 11 21.83 13.25 8.60
CA SER A 11 23.19 12.73 8.61
C SER A 11 23.89 13.10 9.93
N SER A 12 23.81 12.21 10.91
CA SER A 12 24.76 12.12 12.01
C SER A 12 25.18 10.66 12.08
N SER A 13 26.44 10.43 11.72
CA SER A 13 27.13 9.14 11.76
C SER A 13 26.84 8.36 13.05
N PHE A 14 26.24 7.17 12.97
CA PHE A 14 26.28 6.20 14.06
C PHE A 14 26.19 4.75 13.59
N ASN A 15 27.03 3.93 14.22
CA ASN A 15 27.19 2.49 14.05
C ASN A 15 25.91 1.71 14.40
N THR A 16 25.60 0.69 13.61
CA THR A 16 24.52 -0.27 13.83
C THR A 16 25.02 -1.48 14.64
N SER A 17 24.45 -1.71 15.82
CA SER A 17 24.38 -3.03 16.43
C SER A 17 22.95 -3.54 16.34
N SER A 18 22.79 -4.69 15.69
CA SER A 18 21.54 -5.37 15.39
C SER A 18 20.72 -5.75 16.63
N ALA A 19 19.41 -5.49 16.57
CA ALA A 19 18.41 -6.06 17.45
C ALA A 19 17.88 -7.37 16.84
N LEU A 20 18.24 -8.49 17.45
CA LEU A 20 17.60 -9.79 17.30
C LEU A 20 17.44 -10.37 18.72
N ASP A 21 16.34 -11.09 18.94
CA ASP A 21 15.91 -11.83 20.16
C ASP A 21 15.15 -11.10 21.28
N SER A 22 13.86 -10.87 21.04
CA SER A 22 12.87 -10.48 22.06
C SER A 22 12.19 -11.65 22.80
N ASN A 23 12.43 -12.92 22.42
CA ASN A 23 11.75 -14.07 23.04
C ASN A 23 12.61 -14.83 24.06
N VAL A 24 13.92 -14.61 24.08
CA VAL A 24 14.82 -15.21 25.08
C VAL A 24 15.00 -14.28 26.28
N THR A 25 14.86 -12.97 26.10
CA THR A 25 15.12 -11.94 27.11
C THR A 25 14.13 -11.95 28.29
N GLY A 26 12.88 -12.36 28.09
CA GLY A 26 11.85 -12.34 29.15
C GLY A 26 12.08 -13.31 30.32
N ILE A 27 12.65 -14.48 30.05
CA ILE A 27 12.93 -15.49 31.10
C ILE A 27 14.16 -15.09 31.93
N TYR A 28 15.18 -14.50 31.29
CA TYR A 28 16.38 -14.03 31.97
C TYR A 28 16.13 -12.79 32.84
N THR A 29 15.24 -11.87 32.44
CA THR A 29 14.88 -10.70 33.29
C THR A 29 14.07 -11.09 34.52
N ALA A 30 13.15 -12.04 34.42
CA ALA A 30 12.39 -12.51 35.59
C ALA A 30 13.28 -13.20 36.64
N THR A 31 14.27 -13.98 36.18
CA THR A 31 15.24 -14.64 37.06
C THR A 31 16.18 -13.61 37.71
N ALA A 32 16.61 -12.58 36.97
CA ALA A 32 17.48 -11.52 37.49
C ALA A 32 16.80 -10.61 38.53
N ILE A 33 15.50 -10.33 38.38
CA ILE A 33 14.71 -9.56 39.37
C ILE A 33 14.50 -10.37 40.66
N GLY A 34 14.21 -11.66 40.54
CA GLY A 34 14.12 -12.56 41.70
C GLY A 34 15.43 -12.68 42.47
N GLN A 35 16.57 -12.74 41.77
CA GLN A 35 17.89 -12.82 42.38
C GLN A 35 18.21 -11.56 43.21
N ARG A 36 17.96 -10.36 42.65
CA ARG A 36 18.21 -9.08 43.34
C ARG A 36 17.35 -8.88 44.58
N ALA A 37 16.12 -9.40 44.60
CA ALA A 37 15.25 -9.33 45.77
C ALA A 37 15.76 -10.22 46.93
N CYS A 38 16.39 -11.36 46.62
CA CYS A 38 17.00 -12.23 47.65
C CYS A 38 18.32 -11.66 48.20
N ASP A 39 19.12 -10.96 47.39
CA ASP A 39 20.40 -10.38 47.84
C ASP A 39 20.20 -9.25 48.86
N VAL A 40 19.07 -8.54 48.84
CA VAL A 40 18.72 -7.51 49.84
C VAL A 40 18.32 -8.14 51.20
N ILE A 41 17.96 -9.43 51.23
CA ILE A 41 17.48 -10.13 52.43
C ILE A 41 18.60 -10.97 53.11
N GLN A 42 19.81 -10.99 52.56
CA GLN A 42 20.91 -11.87 53.01
C GLN A 42 21.50 -11.60 54.41
N ASN A 43 20.99 -10.63 55.19
CA ASN A 43 21.58 -10.33 56.50
C ASN A 43 20.94 -11.06 57.70
N ARG A 44 19.96 -11.97 57.52
CA ARG A 44 19.45 -12.83 58.62
C ARG A 44 19.02 -14.23 58.14
N SER A 45 19.83 -15.23 58.48
CA SER A 45 19.55 -16.66 58.75
C SER A 45 18.39 -17.46 58.12
N SER A 46 17.78 -17.09 56.98
CA SER A 46 16.75 -17.95 56.36
C SER A 46 16.88 -18.08 54.84
N SER A 47 18.06 -18.50 54.38
CA SER A 47 18.37 -18.79 52.97
C SER A 47 17.44 -19.84 52.32
N TRP A 48 16.82 -20.70 53.13
CA TRP A 48 15.90 -21.74 52.66
C TRP A 48 14.56 -21.17 52.16
N LEU A 49 14.01 -20.16 52.85
CA LEU A 49 12.72 -19.56 52.46
C LEU A 49 12.83 -18.81 51.12
N CYS A 50 13.94 -18.12 50.84
CA CYS A 50 14.13 -17.43 49.56
C CYS A 50 14.18 -18.42 48.39
N ARG A 51 14.86 -19.57 48.57
CA ARG A 51 14.95 -20.61 47.54
C ARG A 51 13.59 -21.25 47.28
N VAL A 52 12.80 -21.54 48.32
CA VAL A 52 11.45 -22.10 48.17
C VAL A 52 10.52 -21.11 47.46
N SER A 53 10.58 -19.82 47.79
CA SER A 53 9.76 -18.79 47.14
C SER A 53 10.08 -18.62 45.66
N ILE A 54 11.36 -18.63 45.27
CA ILE A 54 11.74 -18.57 43.85
C ILE A 54 11.22 -19.82 43.12
N LEU A 55 11.36 -21.00 43.71
CA LEU A 55 10.93 -22.25 43.09
C LEU A 55 9.40 -22.31 42.94
N LEU A 56 8.65 -21.84 43.95
CA LEU A 56 7.20 -21.71 43.87
C LEU A 56 6.77 -20.65 42.85
N PHE A 57 7.50 -19.55 42.70
CA PHE A 57 7.20 -18.54 41.70
C PHE A 57 7.44 -19.06 40.28
N VAL A 58 8.56 -19.75 40.04
CA VAL A 58 8.84 -20.38 38.74
C VAL A 58 7.81 -21.47 38.43
N LEU A 59 7.46 -22.32 39.40
CA LEU A 59 6.43 -23.33 39.21
C LEU A 59 5.06 -22.70 38.97
N PHE A 60 4.70 -21.64 39.69
CA PHE A 60 3.42 -20.94 39.48
C PHE A 60 3.38 -20.23 38.14
N SER A 61 4.46 -19.56 37.71
CA SER A 61 4.55 -18.97 36.38
C SER A 61 4.51 -20.02 35.28
N TRP A 62 5.19 -21.16 35.47
CA TRP A 62 5.16 -22.27 34.52
C TRP A 62 3.78 -22.92 34.46
N PHE A 63 3.13 -23.13 35.60
CA PHE A 63 1.77 -23.67 35.69
C PHE A 63 0.75 -22.68 35.12
N TYR A 64 0.85 -21.38 35.43
CA TYR A 64 0.00 -20.33 34.85
C TYR A 64 0.18 -20.24 33.34
N PHE A 65 1.40 -20.39 32.82
CA PHE A 65 1.66 -20.37 31.38
C PHE A 65 1.18 -21.65 30.68
N PHE A 66 1.37 -22.82 31.28
CA PHE A 66 0.94 -24.11 30.71
C PHE A 66 -0.57 -24.36 30.84
N PHE A 67 -1.22 -23.87 31.89
CA PHE A 67 -2.67 -24.09 32.10
C PHE A 67 -3.55 -22.95 31.59
N ASN A 68 -3.02 -21.73 31.39
CA ASN A 68 -3.76 -20.68 30.67
C ASN A 68 -3.48 -20.67 29.16
N SER A 69 -2.65 -21.57 28.63
CA SER A 69 -2.52 -21.74 27.18
C SER A 69 -3.67 -22.53 26.54
N GLU A 70 -4.69 -22.95 27.32
CA GLU A 70 -5.89 -23.60 26.80
C GLU A 70 -7.00 -22.63 26.38
N GLU A 71 -6.85 -21.30 26.61
CA GLU A 71 -7.78 -20.30 26.05
C GLU A 71 -7.58 -20.04 24.54
N ASP A 72 -6.62 -20.70 23.88
CA ASP A 72 -6.51 -20.70 22.41
C ASP A 72 -7.62 -21.53 21.71
N ALA A 73 -8.55 -22.10 22.47
CA ALA A 73 -9.73 -22.76 21.93
C ALA A 73 -10.70 -21.72 21.32
N PHE A 74 -10.67 -21.64 19.99
CA PHE A 74 -11.65 -20.96 19.14
C PHE A 74 -11.43 -19.46 18.88
N HIS A 75 -10.19 -19.02 18.63
CA HIS A 75 -10.01 -17.84 17.81
C HIS A 75 -10.35 -18.20 16.35
N PRO A 76 -11.45 -17.65 15.77
CA PRO A 76 -11.74 -17.88 14.37
C PRO A 76 -10.53 -17.45 13.55
N ASN A 77 -10.17 -18.26 12.55
CA ASN A 77 -9.10 -17.93 11.64
C ASN A 77 -9.37 -16.50 11.13
N PRO A 78 -8.44 -15.53 11.31
CA PRO A 78 -8.70 -14.15 10.94
C PRO A 78 -9.05 -14.01 9.44
N PHE A 79 -8.58 -14.93 8.59
CA PHE A 79 -8.93 -14.97 7.17
C PHE A 79 -10.39 -15.38 6.88
N ASP A 80 -11.14 -15.83 7.88
CA ASP A 80 -12.56 -16.19 7.76
C ASP A 80 -13.48 -14.98 8.04
N GLN A 81 -12.94 -13.86 8.54
CA GLN A 81 -13.70 -12.63 8.78
C GLN A 81 -13.81 -11.79 7.50
N PRO A 82 -15.00 -11.35 7.07
CA PRO A 82 -15.15 -10.47 5.91
C PRO A 82 -14.45 -9.13 6.18
N PHE A 83 -13.93 -8.46 5.14
CA PHE A 83 -13.26 -7.16 5.30
C PHE A 83 -14.18 -6.07 5.86
N CYS A 84 -15.44 -6.10 5.42
CA CYS A 84 -16.48 -5.20 5.93
C CYS A 84 -17.64 -6.00 6.46
N ASP A 85 -18.21 -5.51 7.56
CA ASP A 85 -19.38 -6.06 8.21
C ASP A 85 -20.55 -6.09 7.20
N PRO A 86 -21.15 -7.27 6.91
CA PRO A 86 -22.21 -7.37 5.91
C PRO A 86 -23.48 -6.58 6.26
N GLY A 87 -23.67 -6.27 7.54
CA GLY A 87 -24.85 -5.59 8.06
C GLY A 87 -24.86 -4.09 7.80
N ASP A 88 -23.72 -3.41 8.00
CA ASP A 88 -23.62 -1.95 7.94
C ASP A 88 -22.57 -1.44 6.94
N GLY A 89 -21.72 -2.33 6.42
CA GLY A 89 -20.65 -1.97 5.50
C GLY A 89 -19.44 -1.32 6.16
N THR A 90 -19.37 -1.32 7.49
CA THR A 90 -18.20 -0.84 8.22
C THR A 90 -17.04 -1.79 7.97
N CYS A 91 -15.93 -1.26 7.46
CA CYS A 91 -14.73 -2.06 7.25
C CYS A 91 -13.85 -2.04 8.49
N HIS A 92 -13.24 -3.18 8.81
CA HIS A 92 -12.44 -3.34 10.02
C HIS A 92 -11.11 -2.56 9.97
N GLU A 93 -10.71 -2.10 8.79
CA GLU A 93 -9.66 -1.10 8.63
C GLU A 93 -10.23 0.31 8.50
N LYS A 94 -9.65 1.25 9.26
CA LYS A 94 -9.94 2.67 9.08
C LYS A 94 -9.27 3.14 7.80
N PRO A 95 -10.00 3.68 6.81
CA PRO A 95 -9.48 3.96 5.49
C PRO A 95 -8.51 5.14 5.41
N TYR A 96 -8.39 5.93 6.48
CA TYR A 96 -7.46 7.06 6.61
C TYR A 96 -6.29 6.80 7.56
N VAL A 97 -6.16 5.59 8.11
CA VAL A 97 -5.07 5.21 9.02
C VAL A 97 -4.15 4.23 8.31
N ALA A 98 -2.91 4.64 8.05
CA ALA A 98 -1.91 3.77 7.46
C ALA A 98 -1.80 2.47 8.26
N SER A 99 -2.13 1.36 7.60
CA SER A 99 -2.00 0.01 8.12
C SER A 99 -0.94 -0.73 7.29
N PRO A 100 -0.11 -1.59 7.90
CA PRO A 100 0.54 -2.63 7.11
C PRO A 100 -0.53 -3.46 6.40
N ARG A 101 -0.12 -4.24 5.39
CA ARG A 101 -1.06 -5.21 4.80
C ARG A 101 -1.62 -6.08 5.92
N THR A 102 -2.93 -6.04 6.11
CA THR A 102 -3.62 -6.82 7.13
C THR A 102 -4.07 -8.14 6.53
N PHE A 103 -4.53 -9.06 7.39
CA PHE A 103 -5.18 -10.28 6.93
C PHE A 103 -6.40 -10.01 6.05
N TYR A 104 -7.10 -8.88 6.19
CA TYR A 104 -8.25 -8.55 5.32
C TYR A 104 -7.87 -8.23 3.87
N SER A 105 -6.64 -7.79 3.67
CA SER A 105 -6.08 -7.49 2.35
C SER A 105 -5.33 -8.69 1.74
N ALA A 106 -5.36 -9.84 2.41
CA ALA A 106 -4.86 -11.11 1.91
C ALA A 106 -5.97 -12.17 1.91
N TRP A 107 -6.04 -13.01 0.87
CA TRP A 107 -7.11 -14.02 0.76
C TRP A 107 -6.86 -15.26 1.62
N ASN A 108 -5.60 -15.48 2.02
CA ASN A 108 -5.20 -16.60 2.87
C ASN A 108 -3.82 -16.29 3.49
N LYS A 109 -3.40 -17.16 4.42
CA LYS A 109 -2.12 -17.05 5.12
C LYS A 109 -0.90 -17.07 4.19
N GLU A 110 -0.92 -17.92 3.16
CA GLU A 110 0.18 -18.03 2.20
C GLU A 110 0.39 -16.70 1.45
N GLN A 111 -0.69 -16.09 0.94
CA GLN A 111 -0.64 -14.79 0.29
C GLN A 111 -0.16 -13.68 1.23
N TYR A 112 -0.55 -13.73 2.51
CA TYR A 112 -0.09 -12.79 3.52
C TYR A 112 1.43 -12.94 3.76
N ASP A 113 1.93 -14.16 3.84
CA ASP A 113 3.37 -14.42 4.05
C ASP A 113 4.20 -14.04 2.83
N ASP A 114 3.73 -14.35 1.63
CA ASP A 114 4.38 -13.95 0.38
C ASP A 114 4.44 -12.43 0.24
N TRP A 115 3.41 -11.72 0.70
CA TRP A 115 3.47 -10.27 0.77
C TRP A 115 4.59 -9.77 1.67
N TRP A 116 4.77 -10.34 2.87
CA TRP A 116 5.82 -9.87 3.79
C TRP A 116 7.22 -10.16 3.26
N LYS A 117 7.45 -11.31 2.62
CA LYS A 117 8.70 -11.57 1.89
C LYS A 117 8.92 -10.55 0.78
N TYR A 118 7.87 -10.22 0.02
CA TYR A 118 7.96 -9.21 -1.01
C TYR A 118 8.22 -7.81 -0.44
N TYR A 119 7.61 -7.48 0.70
CA TYR A 119 7.81 -6.23 1.43
C TYR A 119 9.27 -6.03 1.85
N GLU A 120 9.92 -7.09 2.36
CA GLU A 120 11.35 -7.07 2.67
C GLU A 120 12.19 -6.75 1.42
N SER A 121 11.92 -7.43 0.30
CA SER A 121 12.61 -7.16 -0.98
C SER A 121 12.35 -5.75 -1.53
N LEU A 122 11.19 -5.15 -1.21
CA LEU A 122 10.87 -3.77 -1.59
C LEU A 122 11.72 -2.79 -0.78
N ASN A 123 11.87 -3.01 0.53
CA ASN A 123 12.70 -2.16 1.38
C ASN A 123 14.18 -2.21 0.97
N GLU A 124 14.71 -3.39 0.64
CA GLU A 124 16.07 -3.52 0.11
C GLU A 124 16.24 -2.72 -1.19
N ARG A 125 15.28 -2.82 -2.11
CA ARG A 125 15.30 -2.04 -3.36
C ARG A 125 15.22 -0.54 -3.13
N VAL A 126 14.40 -0.09 -2.17
CA VAL A 126 14.33 1.32 -1.77
C VAL A 126 15.67 1.78 -1.23
N GLU A 127 16.32 1.01 -0.37
CA GLU A 127 17.61 1.37 0.22
C GLU A 127 18.70 1.46 -0.86
N LEU A 128 18.76 0.49 -1.78
CA LEU A 128 19.68 0.53 -2.92
C LEU A 128 19.42 1.75 -3.81
N TYR A 129 18.16 2.06 -4.09
CA TYR A 129 17.77 3.22 -4.86
C TYR A 129 18.11 4.53 -4.14
N ALA A 130 17.83 4.63 -2.85
CA ALA A 130 18.17 5.75 -2.00
C ALA A 130 19.67 6.03 -2.00
N ASN A 131 20.49 4.99 -1.82
CA ASN A 131 21.94 5.08 -1.84
C ASN A 131 22.46 5.52 -3.22
N LYS A 132 21.90 4.97 -4.30
CA LYS A 132 22.20 5.42 -5.68
C LYS A 132 21.90 6.91 -5.84
N ARG A 133 20.70 7.36 -5.45
CA ARG A 133 20.27 8.76 -5.59
C ARG A 133 21.07 9.71 -4.71
N GLN A 134 21.42 9.30 -3.49
CA GLN A 134 22.28 10.07 -2.59
C GLN A 134 23.68 10.24 -3.19
N ALA A 135 24.29 9.17 -3.70
CA ALA A 135 25.60 9.25 -4.36
C ALA A 135 25.57 10.17 -5.58
N ILE A 136 24.50 10.10 -6.37
CA ILE A 136 24.25 10.99 -7.50
C ILE A 136 24.17 12.45 -7.02
N TYR A 137 23.35 12.75 -6.00
CA TYR A 137 23.20 14.09 -5.43
C TYR A 137 24.52 14.66 -4.89
N ASP A 138 25.31 13.83 -4.21
CA ASP A 138 26.61 14.22 -3.66
C ASP A 138 27.66 14.49 -4.77
N SER A 139 27.60 13.73 -5.87
CA SER A 139 28.48 13.91 -7.04
C SER A 139 28.12 15.13 -7.90
N GLU A 140 26.84 15.51 -7.92
CA GLU A 140 26.28 16.51 -8.83
C GLU A 140 26.65 17.97 -8.53
N LYS A 141 27.38 18.24 -7.46
CA LYS A 141 28.08 19.54 -7.31
C LYS A 141 29.04 19.84 -8.48
N THR A 142 29.20 18.95 -9.46
CA THR A 142 30.17 19.03 -10.57
C THR A 142 29.65 18.77 -12.01
N SER A 143 28.34 18.95 -12.31
CA SER A 143 27.80 19.24 -13.67
C SER A 143 27.54 18.11 -14.71
N THR A 144 26.65 17.14 -14.46
CA THR A 144 26.01 16.38 -15.56
C THR A 144 24.52 16.17 -15.35
N LYS A 145 23.75 16.30 -16.43
CA LYS A 145 22.28 16.24 -16.54
C LYS A 145 21.71 14.96 -15.92
N ASN A 146 21.27 15.03 -14.66
CA ASN A 146 20.65 13.89 -13.98
C ASN A 146 19.28 13.52 -14.52
N SER A 147 19.00 12.22 -14.49
CA SER A 147 17.64 11.72 -14.58
C SER A 147 16.86 12.09 -13.31
N ARG A 148 15.61 12.51 -13.49
CA ARG A 148 14.69 12.94 -12.44
C ARG A 148 14.09 11.71 -11.74
N PRO A 149 14.08 11.61 -10.41
CA PRO A 149 13.48 10.48 -9.70
C PRO A 149 11.99 10.37 -9.99
N LEU A 150 11.53 9.15 -10.31
CA LEU A 150 10.12 8.84 -10.51
C LEU A 150 9.72 7.67 -9.59
N ILE A 151 8.89 7.91 -8.59
CA ILE A 151 8.47 6.89 -7.63
C ILE A 151 7.03 6.48 -7.95
N LEU A 152 6.86 5.23 -8.38
CA LEU A 152 5.56 4.64 -8.72
C LEU A 152 4.98 3.93 -7.49
N LEU A 153 3.92 4.52 -6.93
CA LEU A 153 3.18 4.04 -5.76
C LEU A 153 1.79 3.55 -6.19
N GLY A 154 1.41 2.35 -5.79
CA GLY A 154 0.06 1.88 -6.08
C GLY A 154 -0.19 0.40 -5.85
N ASP A 155 -1.24 -0.12 -6.45
CA ASP A 155 -1.66 -1.50 -6.27
C ASP A 155 -1.05 -2.47 -7.31
N SER A 156 -1.77 -3.56 -7.61
CA SER A 156 -1.35 -4.60 -8.57
C SER A 156 -1.18 -4.09 -9.99
N ILE A 157 -1.81 -2.95 -10.36
CA ILE A 157 -1.55 -2.29 -11.63
C ILE A 157 -0.15 -1.66 -11.61
N THR A 158 0.20 -0.94 -10.54
CA THR A 158 1.54 -0.36 -10.39
C THR A 158 2.61 -1.43 -10.33
N GLU A 159 2.36 -2.52 -9.61
CA GLU A 159 3.33 -3.63 -9.54
C GLU A 159 3.58 -4.30 -10.91
N SER A 160 2.64 -4.18 -11.86
CA SER A 160 2.81 -4.72 -13.20
C SER A 160 3.97 -4.07 -13.96
N TRP A 161 4.35 -2.84 -13.59
CA TRP A 161 5.59 -2.20 -14.08
C TRP A 161 6.85 -3.01 -13.78
N ALA A 162 6.87 -3.75 -12.67
CA ALA A 162 7.96 -4.68 -12.33
C ALA A 162 7.77 -6.09 -12.94
N GLY A 163 6.66 -6.34 -13.64
CA GLY A 163 6.33 -7.64 -14.22
C GLY A 163 5.75 -8.65 -13.22
N THR A 164 5.42 -8.20 -12.00
CA THR A 164 5.08 -9.08 -10.88
C THR A 164 3.70 -8.80 -10.27
N GLY A 165 3.26 -9.72 -9.42
CA GLY A 165 2.16 -9.56 -8.48
C GLY A 165 2.51 -10.27 -7.17
N MET A 166 2.72 -9.48 -6.12
CA MET A 166 3.37 -9.86 -4.86
C MET A 166 4.77 -10.44 -5.06
N GLY A 167 5.57 -9.82 -5.93
CA GLY A 167 6.94 -10.24 -6.24
C GLY A 167 7.05 -11.47 -7.15
N ILE A 168 5.94 -12.12 -7.46
CA ILE A 168 5.91 -13.29 -8.34
C ILE A 168 5.58 -12.83 -9.77
N PRO A 169 6.36 -13.24 -10.79
CA PRO A 169 6.06 -12.91 -12.19
C PRO A 169 4.62 -13.26 -12.60
N LYS A 170 3.96 -12.38 -13.36
CA LYS A 170 2.58 -12.59 -13.82
C LYS A 170 2.47 -12.49 -15.33
N VAL A 171 1.73 -13.44 -15.94
CA VAL A 171 1.46 -13.45 -17.39
C VAL A 171 0.78 -12.15 -17.85
N ARG A 172 -0.15 -11.62 -17.05
CA ARG A 172 -0.84 -10.35 -17.34
C ARG A 172 0.10 -9.13 -17.43
N ALA A 173 1.30 -9.21 -16.86
CA ALA A 173 2.30 -8.15 -16.87
C ALA A 173 3.41 -8.38 -17.93
N LYS A 174 3.25 -9.37 -18.82
CA LYS A 174 4.21 -9.64 -19.89
C LYS A 174 4.38 -8.40 -20.77
N GLY A 175 5.63 -8.02 -21.04
CA GLY A 175 5.99 -6.85 -21.86
C GLY A 175 5.96 -5.51 -21.10
N VAL A 176 5.29 -5.44 -19.95
CA VAL A 176 5.16 -4.18 -19.20
C VAL A 176 6.50 -3.63 -18.68
N PRO A 177 7.45 -4.42 -18.14
CA PRO A 177 8.77 -3.90 -17.75
C PRO A 177 9.53 -3.25 -18.91
N LYS A 178 9.34 -3.75 -20.13
CA LYS A 178 9.95 -3.17 -21.33
C LYS A 178 9.37 -1.78 -21.62
N VAL A 179 8.07 -1.57 -21.39
CA VAL A 179 7.43 -0.24 -21.49
C VAL A 179 8.01 0.73 -20.46
N LEU A 180 8.23 0.28 -19.22
CA LEU A 180 8.86 1.09 -18.18
C LEU A 180 10.24 1.59 -18.65
N GLU A 181 11.07 0.67 -19.16
CA GLU A 181 12.42 0.97 -19.65
C GLU A 181 12.38 1.93 -20.85
N GLU A 182 11.57 1.61 -21.86
CA GLU A 182 11.52 2.35 -23.13
C GLU A 182 10.90 3.74 -22.99
N GLU A 183 9.82 3.89 -22.22
CA GLU A 183 9.01 5.11 -22.18
C GLU A 183 9.30 5.98 -20.95
N LEU A 184 9.77 5.39 -19.84
CA LEU A 184 9.92 6.06 -18.55
C LEU A 184 11.33 5.96 -17.96
N SER A 185 12.31 5.36 -18.64
CA SER A 185 13.72 5.44 -18.21
C SER A 185 14.64 5.94 -19.32
N ALA A 186 14.92 5.09 -20.31
CA ALA A 186 15.98 5.33 -21.28
C ALA A 186 15.77 6.58 -22.14
N SER A 187 14.51 6.92 -22.46
CA SER A 187 14.17 8.00 -23.39
C SER A 187 13.66 9.27 -22.73
N SER A 188 13.29 9.23 -21.45
CA SER A 188 12.55 10.30 -20.78
C SER A 188 13.37 11.13 -19.80
N GLY A 189 14.63 10.74 -19.53
CA GLY A 189 15.43 11.37 -18.48
C GLY A 189 14.81 11.20 -17.09
N LEU A 190 14.08 10.11 -16.88
CA LEU A 190 13.51 9.74 -15.59
C LEU A 190 14.25 8.52 -15.01
N ASP A 191 14.22 8.37 -13.69
CA ASP A 191 14.80 7.26 -12.94
C ASP A 191 13.69 6.57 -12.15
N PRO A 192 12.96 5.61 -12.75
CA PRO A 192 11.79 5.02 -12.12
C PRO A 192 12.15 3.97 -11.06
N ILE A 193 11.40 3.97 -9.95
CA ILE A 193 11.31 2.84 -9.01
C ILE A 193 9.85 2.45 -8.78
N VAL A 194 9.59 1.15 -8.84
CA VAL A 194 8.26 0.55 -8.62
C VAL A 194 8.17 0.04 -7.18
N LEU A 195 7.41 0.74 -6.34
CA LEU A 195 7.25 0.37 -4.93
C LEU A 195 5.92 -0.34 -4.64
N GLY A 196 4.93 -0.18 -5.51
CA GLY A 196 3.60 -0.71 -5.22
C GLY A 196 3.03 -0.11 -3.93
N MET A 197 2.53 -0.96 -3.02
CA MET A 197 1.81 -0.50 -1.81
C MET A 197 2.72 -0.34 -0.58
N ALA A 198 4.05 -0.33 -0.74
CA ALA A 198 4.95 -0.38 0.41
C ALA A 198 6.35 0.17 0.13
N GLY A 199 6.97 0.71 1.18
CA GLY A 199 8.39 1.03 1.20
C GLY A 199 8.70 2.19 2.15
N SER A 200 9.98 2.39 2.46
CA SER A 200 10.42 3.68 3.00
C SER A 200 10.43 4.73 1.88
N LEU A 201 10.29 6.00 2.23
CA LEU A 201 10.47 7.07 1.26
C LEU A 201 11.90 7.59 1.31
N PHE A 202 12.59 7.49 0.19
CA PHE A 202 13.70 8.36 -0.14
C PHE A 202 13.26 9.30 -1.25
N TYR A 203 13.57 10.58 -1.13
CA TYR A 203 13.26 11.57 -2.16
C TYR A 203 14.25 12.73 -2.11
N ASP A 204 14.41 13.36 -3.26
CA ASP A 204 15.06 14.65 -3.44
C ASP A 204 14.03 15.70 -3.93
N PRO A 205 14.37 17.00 -3.93
CA PRO A 205 13.48 18.07 -4.38
C PRO A 205 12.84 17.89 -5.77
N SER A 206 13.51 17.17 -6.67
CA SER A 206 13.03 16.94 -8.03
C SER A 206 12.10 15.73 -8.15
N THR A 207 11.94 14.94 -7.08
CA THR A 207 11.17 13.67 -7.14
C THR A 207 9.72 13.89 -7.56
N ILE A 208 9.24 13.01 -8.45
CA ILE A 208 7.84 12.90 -8.84
C ILE A 208 7.27 11.62 -8.24
N PHE A 209 6.21 11.73 -7.46
CA PHE A 209 5.41 10.60 -6.99
C PHE A 209 4.25 10.40 -7.94
N VAL A 210 4.10 9.19 -8.47
CA VAL A 210 2.94 8.78 -9.26
C VAL A 210 2.12 7.81 -8.41
N VAL A 211 0.89 8.18 -8.10
CA VAL A 211 0.02 7.45 -7.18
C VAL A 211 -1.16 6.85 -7.95
N MET A 212 -1.33 5.53 -7.85
CA MET A 212 -2.43 4.78 -8.47
C MET A 212 -3.00 3.76 -7.50
N ILE A 213 -4.08 4.15 -6.82
CA ILE A 213 -4.75 3.37 -5.77
C ILE A 213 -6.27 3.56 -5.83
N GLY A 214 -7.00 2.69 -5.13
CA GLY A 214 -8.44 2.81 -4.91
C GLY A 214 -9.27 1.72 -5.57
N THR A 215 -8.79 1.11 -6.66
CA THR A 215 -9.55 0.04 -7.34
C THR A 215 -9.74 -1.20 -6.46
N ASN A 216 -8.75 -1.53 -5.62
CA ASN A 216 -8.85 -2.64 -4.67
C ASN A 216 -9.80 -2.35 -3.51
N ASN A 217 -9.86 -1.10 -3.02
CA ASN A 217 -10.84 -0.69 -2.02
C ASN A 217 -12.25 -0.93 -2.54
N LEU A 218 -12.54 -0.44 -3.75
CA LEU A 218 -13.81 -0.69 -4.41
C LEU A 218 -14.03 -2.19 -4.68
N GLY A 219 -13.03 -2.92 -5.15
CA GLY A 219 -13.14 -4.36 -5.40
C GLY A 219 -13.38 -5.19 -4.13
N SER A 220 -13.01 -4.68 -2.96
CA SER A 220 -13.16 -5.34 -1.66
C SER A 220 -14.43 -4.93 -0.91
N GLY A 221 -15.28 -4.10 -1.52
CA GLY A 221 -16.56 -3.69 -0.94
C GLY A 221 -16.58 -2.32 -0.28
N GLU A 222 -15.44 -1.63 -0.18
CA GLU A 222 -15.40 -0.30 0.41
C GLU A 222 -16.23 0.70 -0.42
N LEU A 223 -16.93 1.60 0.28
CA LEU A 223 -17.77 2.62 -0.36
C LEU A 223 -16.92 3.75 -0.97
N PRO A 224 -17.44 4.50 -1.96
CA PRO A 224 -16.71 5.59 -2.60
C PRO A 224 -16.18 6.65 -1.64
N GLY A 225 -16.98 7.08 -0.65
CA GLY A 225 -16.59 8.11 0.31
C GLY A 225 -15.36 7.71 1.16
N PRO A 226 -15.40 6.57 1.87
CA PRO A 226 -14.24 5.96 2.54
C PRO A 226 -13.02 5.80 1.61
N THR A 227 -13.22 5.27 0.40
CA THR A 227 -12.14 5.09 -0.59
C THR A 227 -11.47 6.43 -0.92
N THR A 228 -12.26 7.47 -1.21
CA THR A 228 -11.77 8.84 -1.45
C THR A 228 -10.97 9.37 -0.26
N LYS A 229 -11.44 9.15 0.98
CA LYS A 229 -10.70 9.59 2.18
C LYS A 229 -9.34 8.91 2.28
N GLY A 230 -9.24 7.62 1.97
CA GLY A 230 -7.96 6.91 1.98
C GLY A 230 -6.98 7.41 0.92
N ILE A 231 -7.46 7.66 -0.30
CA ILE A 231 -6.63 8.26 -1.36
C ILE A 231 -6.11 9.63 -0.92
N LEU A 232 -6.99 10.50 -0.41
CA LEU A 232 -6.61 11.83 0.05
C LEU A 232 -5.65 11.81 1.24
N ALA A 233 -5.78 10.84 2.15
CA ALA A 233 -4.86 10.68 3.28
C ALA A 233 -3.42 10.35 2.82
N ILE A 234 -3.26 9.49 1.81
CA ILE A 234 -1.94 9.20 1.22
C ILE A 234 -1.35 10.43 0.54
N ILE A 235 -2.17 11.14 -0.25
CA ILE A 235 -1.76 12.38 -0.91
C ILE A 235 -1.29 13.42 0.12
N GLU A 236 -2.10 13.65 1.15
CA GLU A 236 -1.80 14.59 2.21
C GLU A 236 -0.51 14.21 2.95
N PHE A 237 -0.33 12.92 3.24
CA PHE A 237 0.90 12.40 3.81
C PHE A 237 2.12 12.74 2.94
N LEU A 238 2.06 12.46 1.63
CA LEU A 238 3.15 12.75 0.70
C LEU A 238 3.45 14.25 0.64
N LEU A 239 2.42 15.11 0.52
CA LEU A 239 2.59 16.56 0.52
C LEU A 239 3.25 17.06 1.81
N LYS A 240 2.83 16.53 2.97
CA LYS A 240 3.40 16.89 4.27
C LYS A 240 4.87 16.47 4.38
N GLN A 241 5.19 15.20 4.07
CA GLN A 241 6.57 14.70 4.16
C GLN A 241 7.51 15.42 3.19
N THR A 242 7.03 15.71 1.98
CA THR A 242 7.85 16.30 0.91
C THR A 242 7.74 17.82 0.85
N SER A 243 7.07 18.44 1.82
CA SER A 243 6.74 19.87 1.81
C SER A 243 7.99 20.75 1.61
N GLU A 244 9.04 20.51 2.37
CA GLU A 244 10.33 21.22 2.31
C GLU A 244 11.10 20.97 1.00
N ALA A 245 10.94 19.78 0.40
CA ALA A 245 11.69 19.39 -0.79
C ALA A 245 11.06 19.96 -2.08
N GLY A 246 9.75 20.23 -2.10
CA GLY A 246 9.09 20.70 -3.32
C GLY A 246 8.72 19.60 -4.32
N CYS A 247 8.74 18.33 -3.91
CA CYS A 247 8.37 17.20 -4.76
C CYS A 247 6.96 17.35 -5.35
N HIS A 248 6.75 16.71 -6.50
CA HIS A 248 5.47 16.68 -7.22
C HIS A 248 4.72 15.37 -6.94
N VAL A 249 3.38 15.43 -6.92
CA VAL A 249 2.49 14.29 -6.72
C VAL A 249 1.47 14.26 -7.87
N MET A 250 1.65 13.31 -8.78
CA MET A 250 0.70 12.97 -9.83
C MET A 250 -0.21 11.85 -9.32
N ILE A 251 -1.52 12.02 -9.45
CA ILE A 251 -2.50 11.01 -9.06
C ILE A 251 -3.28 10.57 -10.29
N PHE A 252 -3.25 9.28 -10.58
CA PHE A 252 -4.18 8.73 -11.55
C PHE A 252 -5.59 8.71 -10.95
N GLN A 253 -6.58 9.10 -11.77
CA GLN A 253 -7.95 8.67 -11.50
C GLN A 253 -8.02 7.13 -11.42
N VAL A 254 -8.95 6.62 -10.61
CA VAL A 254 -9.24 5.19 -10.58
C VAL A 254 -9.70 4.78 -11.98
N LEU A 255 -8.97 3.85 -12.60
CA LEU A 255 -9.25 3.38 -13.95
C LEU A 255 -10.59 2.63 -14.00
N PRO A 256 -11.30 2.67 -15.15
CA PRO A 256 -12.46 1.82 -15.36
C PRO A 256 -12.08 0.33 -15.29
N ARG A 257 -13.03 -0.51 -14.90
CA ARG A 257 -12.88 -1.97 -14.83
C ARG A 257 -14.21 -2.67 -15.18
N GLY A 258 -14.13 -3.84 -15.81
CA GLY A 258 -15.27 -4.58 -16.34
C GLY A 258 -15.58 -5.90 -15.62
N ASP A 259 -14.88 -6.25 -14.52
CA ASP A 259 -15.11 -7.50 -13.78
C ASP A 259 -16.34 -7.44 -12.85
N GLY A 260 -17.24 -6.47 -13.07
CA GLY A 260 -18.41 -6.21 -12.23
C GLY A 260 -19.30 -7.44 -12.03
N LYS A 261 -19.57 -8.19 -13.10
CA LYS A 261 -20.39 -9.42 -13.05
C LYS A 261 -19.85 -10.48 -12.08
N LYS A 262 -18.53 -10.58 -11.94
CA LYS A 262 -17.88 -11.57 -11.06
C LYS A 262 -17.85 -11.10 -9.60
N THR A 263 -17.68 -9.80 -9.40
CA THR A 263 -17.32 -9.22 -8.10
C THR A 263 -18.52 -8.57 -7.40
N LEU A 264 -19.31 -7.75 -8.09
CA LEU A 264 -20.39 -6.94 -7.50
C LEU A 264 -21.49 -7.75 -6.81
N PRO A 265 -21.93 -8.93 -7.30
CA PRO A 265 -22.90 -9.74 -6.58
C PRO A 265 -22.46 -10.16 -5.18
N LYS A 266 -21.14 -10.27 -4.94
CA LYS A 266 -20.55 -10.66 -3.66
C LYS A 266 -20.41 -9.49 -2.68
N LEU A 267 -20.54 -8.26 -3.17
CA LEU A 267 -20.37 -7.04 -2.38
C LEU A 267 -21.71 -6.45 -1.89
N CYS A 268 -22.84 -7.03 -2.31
CA CYS A 268 -24.18 -6.61 -1.91
C CYS A 268 -24.78 -7.64 -0.93
N PRO A 269 -25.15 -7.24 0.30
CA PRO A 269 -24.95 -5.94 0.97
C PRO A 269 -23.50 -5.74 1.50
N PRO A 270 -23.09 -4.49 1.84
CA PRO A 270 -23.87 -3.24 1.84
C PRO A 270 -23.98 -2.58 0.46
N ARG A 271 -23.20 -3.04 -0.52
CA ARG A 271 -22.99 -2.32 -1.77
C ARG A 271 -23.99 -2.75 -2.84
N CYS A 272 -25.23 -2.34 -2.60
CA CYS A 272 -26.34 -2.60 -3.50
C CYS A 272 -26.70 -1.32 -4.27
N SER A 273 -27.15 -1.46 -5.52
CA SER A 273 -27.79 -0.37 -6.26
C SER A 273 -29.12 0.01 -5.62
N ASN A 274 -29.79 -0.95 -4.98
CA ASN A 274 -30.92 -0.75 -4.09
C ASN A 274 -30.76 -1.63 -2.84
N THR A 275 -30.71 -1.00 -1.67
CA THR A 275 -30.46 -1.67 -0.38
C THR A 275 -31.68 -2.43 0.16
N GLU A 276 -32.89 -2.00 -0.18
CA GLU A 276 -34.13 -2.63 0.29
C GLU A 276 -34.33 -4.01 -0.35
N ASN A 277 -34.10 -4.10 -1.65
CA ASN A 277 -34.25 -5.35 -2.41
C ASN A 277 -32.94 -6.12 -2.60
N LYS A 278 -31.83 -5.61 -2.05
CA LYS A 278 -30.48 -6.17 -2.20
C LYS A 278 -30.08 -6.41 -3.66
N THR A 279 -30.45 -5.50 -4.56
CA THR A 279 -30.01 -5.58 -5.96
C THR A 279 -28.55 -5.15 -6.06
N PRO A 280 -27.64 -6.00 -6.57
CA PRO A 280 -26.24 -5.61 -6.78
C PRO A 280 -26.09 -4.47 -7.79
N TYR A 281 -24.96 -3.79 -7.78
CA TYR A 281 -24.57 -2.96 -8.93
C TYR A 281 -24.27 -3.84 -10.14
N THR A 282 -24.56 -3.34 -11.34
CA THR A 282 -24.20 -4.00 -12.60
C THR A 282 -22.81 -3.59 -13.09
N SER A 283 -22.29 -2.45 -12.65
CA SER A 283 -21.00 -1.90 -13.06
C SER A 283 -20.26 -1.20 -11.93
N PHE A 284 -18.91 -1.20 -12.00
CA PHE A 284 -18.05 -0.41 -11.13
C PHE A 284 -17.95 1.06 -11.54
N LEU A 285 -18.41 1.45 -12.73
CA LEU A 285 -18.23 2.82 -13.23
C LEU A 285 -18.90 3.89 -12.35
N PRO A 286 -20.18 3.76 -11.93
CA PRO A 286 -20.77 4.77 -11.06
C PRO A 286 -20.00 4.99 -9.74
N PRO A 287 -19.58 3.94 -8.99
CA PRO A 287 -18.76 4.16 -7.81
C PRO A 287 -17.34 4.66 -8.11
N ILE A 288 -16.73 4.27 -9.24
CA ILE A 288 -15.43 4.82 -9.68
C ILE A 288 -15.54 6.33 -9.96
N GLN A 289 -16.57 6.76 -10.69
CA GLN A 289 -16.84 8.18 -10.98
C GLN A 289 -16.99 8.98 -9.69
N LYS A 290 -17.76 8.47 -8.71
CA LYS A 290 -17.90 9.09 -7.38
C LYS A 290 -16.58 9.21 -6.63
N VAL A 291 -15.68 8.21 -6.73
CA VAL A 291 -14.34 8.31 -6.15
C VAL A 291 -13.53 9.40 -6.85
N ASN A 292 -13.49 9.40 -8.18
CA ASN A 292 -12.71 10.35 -8.97
C ASN A 292 -13.19 11.80 -8.76
N GLU A 293 -14.49 12.03 -8.65
CA GLU A 293 -15.08 13.32 -8.27
C GLU A 293 -14.66 13.74 -6.86
N GLY A 294 -14.80 12.85 -5.88
CA GLY A 294 -14.42 13.16 -4.50
C GLY A 294 -12.91 13.44 -4.35
N VAL A 295 -12.06 12.73 -5.10
CA VAL A 295 -10.61 12.97 -5.14
C VAL A 295 -10.31 14.31 -5.80
N ARG A 296 -10.98 14.67 -6.91
CA ARG A 296 -10.84 15.98 -7.56
C ARG A 296 -11.16 17.12 -6.60
N ASP A 297 -12.28 17.03 -5.89
CA ASP A 297 -12.69 18.03 -4.89
C ASP A 297 -11.70 18.10 -3.72
N GLY A 298 -11.20 16.94 -3.26
CA GLY A 298 -10.21 16.86 -2.20
C GLY A 298 -8.86 17.46 -2.58
N ILE A 299 -8.39 17.22 -3.80
CA ILE A 299 -7.17 17.80 -4.34
C ILE A 299 -7.28 19.32 -4.38
N GLN A 300 -8.39 19.89 -4.85
CA GLN A 300 -8.60 21.34 -4.82
C GLN A 300 -8.48 21.94 -3.40
N ARG A 301 -8.95 21.23 -2.37
CA ARG A 301 -8.77 21.64 -0.97
C ARG A 301 -7.31 21.53 -0.54
N LEU A 302 -6.65 20.40 -0.80
CA LEU A 302 -5.24 20.19 -0.43
C LEU A 302 -4.29 21.18 -1.13
N SER A 303 -4.54 21.49 -2.41
CA SER A 303 -3.79 22.50 -3.16
C SER A 303 -3.82 23.86 -2.47
N LYS A 304 -4.96 24.25 -1.88
CA LYS A 304 -5.09 25.49 -1.10
C LYS A 304 -4.38 25.39 0.25
N THR A 305 -4.56 24.28 0.98
CA THR A 305 -3.98 24.08 2.32
C THR A 305 -2.46 24.06 2.31
N TYR A 306 -1.85 23.41 1.33
CA TYR A 306 -0.40 23.22 1.27
C TYR A 306 0.31 24.22 0.34
N SER A 307 -0.39 25.26 -0.14
CA SER A 307 0.10 26.16 -1.20
C SER A 307 0.71 25.37 -2.38
N ALA A 308 0.08 24.23 -2.68
CA ALA A 308 0.63 23.16 -3.50
C ALA A 308 -0.04 23.09 -4.87
N SER A 309 -0.68 24.16 -5.34
CA SER A 309 -1.45 24.17 -6.59
C SER A 309 -0.64 23.72 -7.82
N SER A 310 0.69 23.91 -7.82
CA SER A 310 1.59 23.42 -8.87
C SER A 310 2.21 22.05 -8.59
N ARG A 311 2.08 21.54 -7.36
CA ARG A 311 2.74 20.31 -6.90
C ARG A 311 1.85 19.08 -6.96
N ILE A 312 0.53 19.25 -7.07
CA ILE A 312 -0.41 18.14 -7.11
C ILE A 312 -1.32 18.23 -8.33
N GLN A 313 -1.46 17.13 -9.06
CA GLN A 313 -2.35 17.04 -10.21
C GLN A 313 -3.07 15.69 -10.25
N LEU A 314 -4.39 15.75 -10.46
CA LEU A 314 -5.19 14.60 -10.82
C LEU A 314 -5.16 14.44 -12.35
N VAL A 315 -4.75 13.28 -12.84
CA VAL A 315 -4.65 12.99 -14.26
C VAL A 315 -5.69 11.94 -14.65
N ASP A 316 -6.48 12.27 -15.67
CA ASP A 316 -7.40 11.34 -16.29
C ASP A 316 -6.71 10.60 -17.43
N CYS A 317 -6.49 9.31 -17.22
CA CYS A 317 -6.03 8.39 -18.27
C CYS A 317 -7.03 7.26 -18.50
N GLY A 318 -8.17 7.30 -17.80
CA GLY A 318 -9.16 6.24 -17.82
C GLY A 318 -10.00 6.24 -19.09
N THR A 319 -10.21 7.42 -19.71
CA THR A 319 -11.04 7.57 -20.91
C THR A 319 -10.60 6.65 -22.05
N GLU A 320 -9.29 6.48 -22.26
CA GLU A 320 -8.74 5.63 -23.32
C GLU A 320 -9.08 4.15 -23.14
N PHE A 321 -9.32 3.72 -21.89
CA PHE A 321 -9.66 2.35 -21.54
C PHE A 321 -11.14 2.03 -21.67
N LEU A 322 -12.00 3.04 -21.75
CA LEU A 322 -13.43 2.85 -21.92
C LEU A 322 -13.72 2.27 -23.30
N ASN A 323 -14.70 1.38 -23.37
CA ASN A 323 -15.21 0.91 -24.65
C ASN A 323 -15.98 2.04 -25.34
N ASP A 324 -15.72 2.27 -26.63
CA ASP A 324 -16.39 3.32 -27.40
C ASP A 324 -17.91 3.12 -27.49
N LYS A 325 -18.39 1.89 -27.26
CA LYS A 325 -19.82 1.54 -27.24
C LYS A 325 -20.43 1.53 -25.85
N TYR A 326 -19.72 2.01 -24.83
CA TYR A 326 -20.20 1.95 -23.45
C TYR A 326 -21.58 2.59 -23.29
N ASP A 327 -21.77 3.80 -23.81
CA ASP A 327 -23.05 4.52 -23.67
C ASP A 327 -24.22 3.80 -24.39
N ASP A 328 -23.93 3.17 -25.53
CA ASP A 328 -24.92 2.44 -26.34
C ASP A 328 -25.26 1.05 -25.77
N GLN A 329 -24.36 0.47 -24.96
CA GLN A 329 -24.46 -0.92 -24.50
C GLN A 329 -24.59 -1.05 -22.98
N LYS A 330 -24.73 0.06 -22.25
CA LYS A 330 -24.84 0.05 -20.78
C LYS A 330 -26.02 -0.73 -20.22
N ASP A 331 -27.07 -0.91 -21.03
CA ASP A 331 -28.26 -1.69 -20.66
C ASP A 331 -28.19 -3.15 -21.15
N ASN A 332 -27.14 -3.51 -21.90
CA ASN A 332 -26.99 -4.83 -22.47
C ASN A 332 -26.42 -5.80 -21.42
N VAL A 333 -27.24 -6.77 -21.04
CA VAL A 333 -27.01 -7.65 -19.88
C VAL A 333 -25.84 -8.63 -20.10
N ASP A 334 -25.33 -8.77 -21.34
CA ASP A 334 -24.38 -9.82 -21.72
C ASP A 334 -22.88 -9.52 -21.52
N GLY A 335 -22.50 -8.33 -21.06
CA GLY A 335 -21.30 -8.13 -20.22
C GLY A 335 -20.04 -7.50 -20.81
N ASN A 336 -19.09 -7.26 -19.91
CA ASN A 336 -17.71 -6.77 -20.11
C ASN A 336 -17.54 -5.58 -21.08
N TYR A 337 -18.55 -4.72 -21.18
CA TYR A 337 -18.57 -3.63 -22.14
C TYR A 337 -17.98 -2.34 -21.57
N GLU A 338 -17.59 -2.29 -20.30
CA GLU A 338 -17.03 -1.07 -19.71
C GLU A 338 -15.66 -0.72 -20.25
N VAL A 339 -14.85 -1.73 -20.52
CA VAL A 339 -13.45 -1.55 -20.89
C VAL A 339 -13.13 -2.22 -22.22
N LYS A 340 -12.08 -1.74 -22.89
CA LYS A 340 -11.49 -2.40 -24.07
C LYS A 340 -10.77 -3.69 -23.65
N GLU A 341 -11.55 -4.72 -23.29
CA GLU A 341 -11.09 -5.98 -22.68
C GLU A 341 -9.92 -6.60 -23.45
N LYS A 342 -10.13 -6.99 -24.71
CA LYS A 342 -9.12 -7.75 -25.46
C LYS A 342 -7.89 -6.92 -25.84
N GLU A 343 -8.05 -5.61 -25.96
CA GLU A 343 -7.01 -4.72 -26.47
C GLU A 343 -6.13 -4.17 -25.35
N LEU A 344 -6.74 -3.72 -24.26
CA LEU A 344 -6.05 -3.00 -23.20
C LEU A 344 -6.09 -3.70 -21.85
N MET A 345 -7.21 -4.35 -21.48
CA MET A 345 -7.42 -4.93 -20.15
C MET A 345 -7.93 -6.38 -20.23
N PRO A 346 -7.06 -7.36 -20.55
CA PRO A 346 -7.48 -8.73 -20.91
C PRO A 346 -8.17 -9.51 -19.78
N ASP A 347 -8.02 -9.06 -18.53
CA ASP A 347 -8.72 -9.61 -17.37
C ASP A 347 -9.74 -8.62 -16.77
N LEU A 348 -10.12 -7.60 -17.55
CA LEU A 348 -11.07 -6.53 -17.21
C LEU A 348 -10.63 -5.58 -16.10
N LEU A 349 -9.38 -5.68 -15.65
CA LEU A 349 -8.86 -4.87 -14.54
C LEU A 349 -7.44 -4.36 -14.81
N HIS A 350 -6.54 -5.24 -15.22
CA HIS A 350 -5.13 -4.93 -15.37
C HIS A 350 -4.81 -4.58 -16.82
N PRO A 351 -4.25 -3.39 -17.07
CA PRO A 351 -3.68 -3.05 -18.36
C PRO A 351 -2.62 -4.08 -18.82
N ASN A 352 -2.62 -4.45 -20.09
CA ASN A 352 -1.53 -5.21 -20.71
C ASN A 352 -0.38 -4.26 -21.14
N GLU A 353 0.55 -4.75 -21.97
CA GLU A 353 1.64 -3.92 -22.53
C GLU A 353 1.13 -2.63 -23.21
N VAL A 354 0.12 -2.74 -24.07
CA VAL A 354 -0.45 -1.59 -24.82
C VAL A 354 -1.10 -0.61 -23.86
N GLY A 355 -1.89 -1.10 -22.90
CA GLY A 355 -2.49 -0.27 -21.86
C GLY A 355 -1.44 0.47 -21.01
N HIS A 356 -0.32 -0.18 -20.68
CA HIS A 356 0.77 0.49 -19.98
C HIS A 356 1.48 1.55 -20.82
N ARG A 357 1.56 1.42 -22.15
CA ARG A 357 2.07 2.50 -23.01
C ARG A 357 1.20 3.76 -22.94
N ILE A 358 -0.12 3.61 -22.81
CA ILE A 358 -1.05 4.72 -22.59
C ILE A 358 -0.77 5.40 -21.24
N LEU A 359 -0.61 4.61 -20.17
CA LEU A 359 -0.26 5.15 -18.85
C LEU A 359 1.10 5.85 -18.84
N ALA A 360 2.12 5.29 -19.51
CA ALA A 360 3.42 5.93 -19.66
C ALA A 360 3.33 7.27 -20.40
N LYS A 361 2.54 7.34 -21.49
CA LYS A 361 2.28 8.60 -22.20
C LYS A 361 1.66 9.65 -21.29
N CYS A 362 0.69 9.27 -20.46
CA CYS A 362 0.13 10.17 -19.46
C CYS A 362 1.15 10.71 -18.46
N ILE A 363 2.03 9.85 -17.94
CA ILE A 363 3.09 10.25 -17.02
C ILE A 363 4.04 11.24 -17.71
N ARG A 364 4.46 10.97 -18.94
CA ARG A 364 5.31 11.89 -19.71
C ARG A 364 4.65 13.23 -19.94
N ASN A 365 3.39 13.25 -20.39
CA ASN A 365 2.66 14.50 -20.60
C ASN A 365 2.64 15.35 -19.31
N TYR A 366 2.44 14.72 -18.15
CA TYR A 366 2.52 15.41 -16.87
C TYR A 366 3.94 15.93 -16.56
N VAL A 367 4.95 15.10 -16.76
CA VAL A 367 6.37 15.48 -16.57
C VAL A 367 6.74 16.68 -17.44
N ASP A 368 6.32 16.68 -18.71
CA ASP A 368 6.58 17.77 -19.65
C ASP A 368 5.89 19.06 -19.17
N GLN A 369 4.63 18.98 -18.75
CA GLN A 369 3.87 20.13 -18.21
C GLN A 369 4.52 20.79 -17.00
N ILE A 370 5.20 20.04 -16.13
CA ILE A 370 5.86 20.61 -14.94
C ILE A 370 7.31 21.04 -15.19
N ASN A 371 7.85 20.79 -16.39
CA ASN A 371 9.17 21.26 -16.82
C ASN A 371 9.09 22.54 -17.67
N GLU A 372 7.91 22.84 -18.24
CA GLU A 372 7.57 24.13 -18.86
C GLU A 372 7.37 25.23 -17.80
#